data_AF-A0A167C3Q4-F1
#
_entry.id   AF-A0A167C3Q4-F1
#
_cell.length_a   1.000
_cell.length_b   1.000
_cell.length_c   1.000
_cell.angle_alpha   90.00
_cell.angle_beta   90.00
_cell.angle_gamma   90.00
#
_symmetry.space_group_name_H-M   'P 1'
#
loop_
_entity.id
_entity.type
_entity.pdbx_description
1 polymer ?
#
loop_
_entity_poly.entity_id
_entity_poly.type
_entity_poly.pdbx_seq_one_letter_code
_entity_poly.pdbx_strand_id
1 'polypeptide(L)'
;MSASLSNVEDNLTRLESLCKAGELDDAETLMVNVDIGVKQFFSDCNGEVSESQLSLLNQFNERLSQLNQYLTKQKVKVSQQLITQQGNKKKINAYKSV
;
A
#
# COMPACT_ATOMS: atom_id res chain seq x y z
N MET A 1 -2.29 -13.43 -20.99
CA MET A 1 -2.66 -12.98 -19.63
C MET A 1 -4.18 -13.02 -19.52
N SER A 2 -4.73 -13.47 -18.39
CA SER A 2 -6.16 -13.28 -18.11
C SER A 2 -6.43 -11.78 -17.91
N ALA A 3 -7.57 -11.29 -18.41
CA ALA A 3 -7.95 -9.88 -18.28
C ALA A 3 -7.95 -9.42 -16.81
N SER A 4 -8.36 -10.31 -15.90
CA SER A 4 -8.38 -10.08 -14.45
C SER A 4 -6.99 -9.82 -13.87
N LEU A 5 -5.95 -10.57 -14.28
CA LEU A 5 -4.57 -10.35 -13.80
C LEU A 5 -3.91 -9.10 -14.38
N SER A 6 -4.20 -8.76 -15.63
CA SER A 6 -3.72 -7.49 -16.22
C SER A 6 -4.29 -6.29 -15.46
N ASN A 7 -5.59 -6.32 -15.14
CA ASN A 7 -6.22 -5.27 -14.35
C ASN A 7 -5.64 -5.19 -12.92
N VAL A 8 -5.31 -6.33 -12.30
CA VAL A 8 -4.63 -6.35 -11.00
C VAL A 8 -3.25 -5.70 -11.09
N GLU A 9 -2.49 -5.96 -12.15
CA GLU A 9 -1.17 -5.36 -12.36
C GLU A 9 -1.21 -3.83 -12.52
N ASP A 10 -2.18 -3.34 -13.31
CA ASP A 10 -2.40 -1.91 -13.52
C ASP A 10 -2.78 -1.21 -12.21
N ASN A 11 -3.71 -1.83 -11.45
CA ASN A 11 -4.09 -1.32 -10.14
C ASN A 11 -2.91 -1.35 -9.16
N LEU A 12 -2.11 -2.42 -9.11
CA LEU A 12 -0.91 -2.46 -8.25
C LEU A 12 0.10 -1.36 -8.57
N THR A 13 0.31 -1.08 -9.85
CA THR A 13 1.23 -0.02 -10.30
C THR A 13 0.73 1.36 -9.88
N ARG A 14 -0.57 1.61 -10.01
CA ARG A 14 -1.18 2.86 -9.55
C ARG A 14 -1.20 2.97 -8.03
N LEU A 15 -1.44 1.87 -7.31
CA LEU A 15 -1.40 1.79 -5.85
C LEU A 15 -0.02 2.21 -5.32
N GLU A 16 1.04 1.65 -5.89
CA GLU A 16 2.41 2.02 -5.52
C GLU A 16 2.71 3.50 -5.76
N SER A 17 2.20 4.07 -6.84
CA SER A 17 2.35 5.50 -7.15
C SER A 17 1.66 6.38 -6.11
N LEU A 18 0.38 6.09 -5.80
CA LEU A 18 -0.41 6.82 -4.81
C LEU A 18 0.21 6.75 -3.41
N CYS A 19 0.64 5.56 -2.99
CA CYS A 19 1.32 5.37 -1.71
C CYS A 19 2.64 6.15 -1.61
N LYS A 20 3.42 6.25 -2.70
CA LYS A 20 4.65 7.05 -2.73
C LYS A 20 4.37 8.55 -2.75
N ALA A 21 3.25 8.97 -3.35
CA ALA A 21 2.78 10.35 -3.35
C ALA A 21 2.18 10.79 -2.00
N GLY A 22 1.76 9.82 -1.16
CA GLY A 22 1.11 10.09 0.12
C GLY A 22 -0.41 10.26 0.01
N GLU A 23 -0.99 9.96 -1.16
CA GLU A 23 -2.43 9.96 -1.44
C GLU A 23 -3.07 8.66 -0.90
N LEU A 24 -3.12 8.54 0.44
CA LEU A 24 -3.47 7.27 1.10
C LEU A 24 -4.96 6.90 0.99
N ASP A 25 -5.86 7.88 0.91
CA ASP A 25 -7.30 7.63 0.80
C ASP A 25 -7.65 7.03 -0.58
N ASP A 26 -7.03 7.56 -1.64
CA ASP A 26 -7.16 7.02 -3.00
C ASP A 26 -6.49 5.64 -3.12
N ALA A 27 -5.35 5.45 -2.43
CA ALA A 27 -4.66 4.16 -2.36
C ALA A 27 -5.52 3.08 -1.69
N GLU A 28 -6.24 3.41 -0.60
CA GLU A 28 -7.13 2.47 0.08
C GLU A 28 -8.24 1.97 -0.86
N THR A 29 -8.88 2.89 -1.58
CA THR A 29 -9.90 2.56 -2.59
C THR A 29 -9.34 1.60 -3.64
N LEU A 30 -8.10 1.85 -4.08
CA LEU A 30 -7.46 1.04 -5.10
C LEU A 30 -7.08 -0.37 -4.60
N MET A 31 -6.75 -0.51 -3.32
CA MET A 31 -6.46 -1.81 -2.71
C MET A 31 -7.69 -2.74 -2.72
N VAL A 32 -8.89 -2.18 -2.54
CA VAL A 32 -10.14 -2.94 -2.67
C VAL A 32 -10.29 -3.50 -4.10
N ASN A 33 -9.94 -2.72 -5.12
CA ASN A 33 -9.99 -3.17 -6.51
C ASN A 33 -8.98 -4.28 -6.81
N VAL A 34 -7.79 -4.22 -6.21
CA VAL A 34 -6.78 -5.30 -6.29
C VAL A 34 -7.32 -6.60 -5.68
N ASP A 35 -7.92 -6.54 -4.49
CA ASP A 35 -8.51 -7.71 -3.82
C ASP A 35 -9.65 -8.33 -4.64
N ILE A 36 -10.55 -7.50 -5.16
CA ILE A 36 -11.64 -7.94 -6.04
C ILE A 36 -11.09 -8.63 -7.29
N GLY A 37 -10.08 -8.04 -7.95
CA GLY A 37 -9.48 -8.59 -9.16
C GLY A 37 -8.81 -9.94 -8.94
N VAL A 38 -8.13 -10.12 -7.80
CA VAL A 38 -7.52 -11.40 -7.42
C VAL A 38 -8.59 -12.46 -7.12
N LYS A 39 -9.64 -12.11 -6.36
CA LYS A 39 -10.76 -13.02 -6.07
C LYS A 39 -11.48 -13.45 -7.35
N GLN A 40 -11.69 -12.51 -8.27
CA GLN A 40 -12.31 -12.78 -9.56
C GLN A 40 -11.44 -13.71 -10.40
N PHE A 41 -10.12 -13.49 -10.45
CA PHE A 41 -9.19 -14.39 -11.11
C PHE A 41 -9.31 -15.84 -10.61
N PHE A 42 -9.33 -16.06 -9.29
CA PHE A 42 -9.48 -17.41 -8.73
C PHE A 42 -10.87 -18.02 -8.98
N SER A 43 -11.90 -17.19 -9.06
CA SER A 43 -13.26 -17.63 -9.42
C SER A 43 -13.34 -18.06 -10.90
N ASP A 44 -12.64 -17.34 -11.79
CA ASP A 44 -12.62 -17.62 -13.22
C ASP A 44 -11.75 -18.83 -13.58
N CYS A 45 -10.68 -19.08 -12.82
CA CYS A 45 -9.71 -20.14 -13.10
C CYS A 45 -10.16 -21.56 -12.70
N ASN A 46 -11.29 -21.74 -11.99
CA ASN A 46 -11.80 -23.06 -11.57
C ASN A 46 -10.75 -24.00 -10.94
N GLY A 47 -9.70 -23.46 -10.30
CA GLY A 47 -8.62 -24.23 -9.67
C GLY A 47 -7.45 -24.60 -10.60
N GLU A 48 -7.51 -24.32 -11.90
CA GLU A 48 -6.39 -24.53 -12.82
C GLU A 48 -5.62 -23.22 -13.04
N VAL A 49 -4.52 -23.07 -12.30
CA VAL A 49 -3.59 -21.94 -12.41
C VAL A 49 -2.33 -22.42 -13.10
N SER A 50 -1.99 -21.81 -14.23
CA SER A 50 -0.73 -22.09 -14.93
C SER A 50 0.47 -21.57 -14.13
N GLU A 51 1.64 -22.17 -14.35
CA GLU A 51 2.90 -21.75 -13.72
C GLU A 51 3.23 -20.26 -13.99
N SER A 52 2.89 -19.76 -15.18
CA SER A 52 3.06 -18.35 -15.54
C SER A 52 2.17 -17.42 -14.70
N GLN A 53 0.92 -17.83 -14.42
CA GLN A 53 0.00 -17.06 -13.57
C GLN A 53 0.41 -17.13 -12.11
N LEU A 54 0.91 -18.28 -11.65
CA LEU A 54 1.47 -18.43 -10.31
C LEU A 54 2.70 -17.53 -10.10
N SER A 55 3.61 -17.47 -11.08
CA SER A 55 4.76 -16.57 -11.06
C SER A 55 4.34 -15.12 -10.94
N LEU A 56 3.33 -14.70 -11.71
CA LEU A 56 2.81 -13.34 -11.68
C LEU A 56 2.16 -13.00 -10.32
N LEU A 57 1.38 -13.92 -9.74
CA LEU A 57 0.81 -13.76 -8.40
C LEU A 57 1.90 -13.64 -7.32
N ASN A 58 2.99 -14.40 -7.43
CA ASN A 58 4.13 -14.28 -6.54
C ASN A 58 4.79 -12.89 -6.65
N GLN A 59 4.93 -12.35 -7.86
CA GLN A 59 5.44 -11.00 -8.07
C GLN A 59 4.51 -9.94 -7.46
N PHE A 60 3.19 -10.10 -7.59
CA PHE A 60 2.22 -9.20 -6.95
C PHE A 60 2.34 -9.21 -5.43
N ASN A 61 2.48 -10.40 -4.84
CA ASN A 61 2.67 -10.56 -3.40
C ASN A 61 3.98 -9.92 -2.91
N GLU A 62 5.07 -10.06 -3.67
CA GLU A 62 6.34 -9.42 -3.36
C GLU A 62 6.23 -7.89 -3.39
N ARG A 63 5.60 -7.34 -4.43
CA ARG A 63 5.34 -5.90 -4.55
C ARG A 63 4.53 -5.35 -3.38
N LEU A 64 3.44 -6.03 -3.01
CA LEU A 64 2.63 -5.67 -1.84
C LEU A 64 3.44 -5.73 -0.53
N SER A 65 4.30 -6.74 -0.40
CA SER A 65 5.18 -6.87 0.77
C SER A 65 6.17 -5.71 0.88
N GLN A 66 6.79 -5.32 -0.24
CA GLN A 66 7.70 -4.18 -0.30
C GLN A 66 6.96 -2.87 0.00
N LEU A 67 5.75 -2.70 -0.53
CA LEU A 67 4.92 -1.52 -0.27
C LEU A 67 4.53 -1.41 1.20
N ASN A 68 4.15 -2.53 1.84
CA ASN A 68 3.85 -2.56 3.27
C ASN A 68 5.08 -2.17 4.13
N GLN A 69 6.27 -2.65 3.77
CA GLN A 69 7.50 -2.23 4.45
C GLN A 69 7.76 -0.73 4.29
N TYR A 70 7.53 -0.18 3.10
CA TYR A 70 7.64 1.26 2.84
C TYR A 70 6.67 2.07 3.72
N LEU A 71 5.38 1.72 3.72
CA LEU A 71 4.36 2.41 4.51
C LEU A 71 4.63 2.29 6.02
N THR A 72 5.10 1.14 6.48
CA THR A 72 5.49 0.94 7.88
C THR A 72 6.62 1.88 8.28
N LYS A 73 7.66 2.02 7.44
CA LYS A 73 8.75 2.98 7.68
C LYS A 73 8.25 4.42 7.73
N GLN A 74 7.33 4.78 6.84
CA GLN A 74 6.73 6.11 6.82
C GLN A 74 5.90 6.40 8.07
N LYS A 75 5.11 5.44 8.54
CA LYS A 75 4.36 5.54 9.81
C LYS A 75 5.27 5.84 11.00
N VAL A 76 6.40 5.13 11.09
CA VAL A 76 7.40 5.37 12.16
C VAL A 76 7.97 6.79 12.05
N LYS A 77 8.32 7.23 10.85
CA LYS A 77 8.86 8.59 10.60
C LYS A 77 7.87 9.68 11.01
N VAL A 78 6.60 9.56 10.59
CA VAL A 78 5.54 10.53 10.96
C VAL A 78 5.30 10.53 12.46
N SER A 79 5.28 9.37 13.10
CA SER A 79 5.14 9.25 14.56
C SER A 79 6.26 9.98 15.30
N GLN A 80 7.51 9.81 14.84
CA GLN A 80 8.66 10.51 15.43
C GLN A 80 8.56 12.03 15.25
N GLN A 81 8.15 12.50 14.07
CA GLN A 81 7.94 13.92 13.81
C GLN A 81 6.86 14.52 14.73
N LEU A 82 5.75 13.81 14.95
CA LEU A 82 4.68 14.22 15.86
C LEU A 82 5.18 14.33 17.30
N ILE A 83 5.95 13.34 17.78
CA ILE A 83 6.55 13.38 19.13
C ILE A 83 7.45 14.61 19.29
N THR A 84 8.31 14.88 18.31
CA THR A 84 9.19 16.05 18.33
C THR A 84 8.38 17.36 18.32
N GLN A 85 7.36 17.48 17.49
CA GLN A 85 6.51 18.67 17.46
C GLN A 85 5.76 18.90 18.78
N GLN A 86 5.21 17.83 19.38
CA GLN A 86 4.58 17.92 20.71
C GLN A 86 5.58 18.36 21.79
N GLY A 87 6.80 17.82 21.77
CA GLY A 87 7.88 18.25 22.66
C GLY A 87 8.24 19.73 22.48
N ASN A 88 8.34 20.19 21.24
CA ASN A 88 8.61 21.61 20.93
C ASN A 88 7.47 22.51 21.40
N LYS A 89 6.20 22.11 21.22
CA LYS A 89 5.04 22.85 21.73
C LYS A 89 5.08 23.01 23.26
N LYS A 90 5.44 21.95 23.99
CA LYS A 90 5.62 22.01 25.46
C LYS A 90 6.70 23.00 25.86
N LYS A 91 7.86 22.97 25.18
CA LYS A 91 8.97 23.92 25.45
C LYS A 91 8.55 25.36 25.18
N ILE A 92 7.94 25.64 24.04
CA ILE A 92 7.47 26.99 23.67
C ILE A 92 6.47 27.51 24.71
N ASN A 93 5.54 26.69 25.16
CA ASN A 93 4.59 27.08 26.21
C ASN A 93 5.29 27.37 27.53
N ALA A 94 6.29 26.57 27.92
CA ALA A 94 7.08 26.84 29.12
C ALA A 94 7.81 28.20 29.05
N TYR A 95 8.35 28.56 27.88
CA TYR A 95 9.01 29.86 27.68
C TYR A 95 8.04 31.05 27.63
N LYS A 96 6.77 30.84 27.24
CA LYS A 96 5.74 31.90 27.23
C LYS A 96 5.08 32.14 28.59
N SER A 97 5.20 31.17 29.50
CA SER A 97 4.63 31.24 30.85
C SER A 97 5.60 31.80 31.91
N VAL A 98 6.80 32.23 31.48
CA VAL A 98 7.82 32.96 32.27
C VAL A 98 7.80 34.42 31.83
#